data_AF-A0A2H1VQ73-F1
#
_entry.id   AF-A0A2H1VQ73-F1
#
_cell.length_a   1.000
_cell.length_b   1.000
_cell.length_c   1.000
_cell.angle_alpha   90.00
_cell.angle_beta   90.00
_cell.angle_gamma   90.00
#
_symmetry.space_group_name_H-M   'P 1'
#
loop_
_entity.id
_entity.type
_entity.pdbx_description
1 polymer ?
#
loop_
_entity_poly.entity_id
_entity_poly.type
_entity_poly.pdbx_seq_one_letter_code
_entity_poly.pdbx_strand_id
1 'polypeptide(L)'
;MHILCTICSDLVNPAENIFVTKCGHIFHHHCLVQWIERSKTCPQCRNKVTDKCMFRLFPTISNENNSEDAATLQSRLDDAQLQLRQQRTKFKEKEDKLVVLTADLKRQDDLLKSYEKRLVSFDSKVLALREQLEILNVQNKELHKVKEENLALTKNMQTLNGLQRVLNATSDDVEQMLHSYTDVKTIATFATALKRALCDSETKKNETRDRLHMAKQQLALEKKTVADLRNQV
;
A
#
# COMPACT_ATOMS: atom_id res chain seq x y z
N MET A 1 63.85 32.43 41.09
CA MET A 1 64.69 32.84 39.94
C MET A 1 64.16 32.17 38.69
N HIS A 2 63.97 32.90 37.60
CA HIS A 2 63.47 32.36 36.34
C HIS A 2 64.58 32.44 35.28
N ILE A 3 64.85 31.32 34.59
CA ILE A 3 65.84 31.25 33.50
C ILE A 3 65.07 31.36 32.19
N LEU A 4 65.50 32.25 31.29
CA LEU A 4 64.88 32.47 29.99
C LEU A 4 65.79 31.96 28.87
N CYS A 5 65.23 31.26 27.90
CA CYS A 5 65.93 30.87 26.69
C CYS A 5 65.86 32.04 25.69
N THR A 6 66.98 32.70 25.41
CA THR A 6 66.98 33.87 24.51
C THR A 6 66.75 33.53 23.03
N ILE A 7 66.68 32.24 22.67
CA ILE A 7 66.37 31.81 21.30
C ILE A 7 64.86 31.83 21.04
N CYS A 8 64.05 31.30 21.96
CA CYS A 8 62.58 31.26 21.83
C CYS A 8 61.86 32.30 22.71
N SER A 9 62.58 32.98 23.60
CA SER A 9 62.04 33.92 24.59
C SER A 9 61.13 33.30 25.65
N ASP A 10 61.09 31.97 25.78
CA ASP A 10 60.31 31.26 26.80
C ASP A 10 61.12 30.91 28.05
N LEU A 11 60.39 30.63 29.13
CA LEU A 11 60.92 30.13 30.40
C LEU A 11 61.49 28.72 30.23
N VAL A 12 62.70 28.52 30.75
CA VAL A 12 63.35 27.21 30.80
C VAL A 12 62.85 26.47 32.04
N ASN A 13 62.10 25.39 31.84
CA ASN A 13 61.59 24.58 32.94
C ASN A 13 62.63 23.52 33.35
N PRO A 14 62.91 23.36 34.66
CA PRO A 14 63.78 22.29 35.17
C PRO A 14 63.42 20.86 34.75
N ALA A 15 62.14 20.61 34.43
CA ALA A 15 61.67 19.31 33.91
C ALA A 15 62.06 19.06 32.45
N GLU A 16 62.49 20.09 31.71
CA GLU A 16 62.89 20.00 30.32
C GLU A 16 64.38 19.66 30.16
N ASN A 17 64.78 19.30 28.93
CA ASN A 17 66.18 19.10 28.61
C ASN A 17 66.89 20.45 28.48
N ILE A 18 67.55 20.89 29.55
CA ILE A 18 68.30 22.14 29.62
C ILE A 18 69.77 21.89 29.30
N PHE A 19 70.36 22.73 28.46
CA PHE A 19 71.78 22.65 28.11
C PHE A 19 72.50 23.97 28.40
N VAL A 20 73.72 23.86 28.90
CA VAL A 20 74.64 24.96 29.13
C VAL A 20 75.83 24.83 28.19
N THR A 21 76.24 25.97 27.62
CA THR A 21 77.45 26.06 26.78
C THR A 21 78.68 26.32 27.65
N LYS A 22 79.89 26.01 27.15
CA LYS A 22 81.15 26.31 27.88
C LYS A 22 81.31 27.77 28.34
N CYS A 23 80.61 28.71 27.72
CA CYS A 23 80.61 30.11 28.15
C CYS A 23 79.60 30.44 29.26
N GLY A 24 78.87 29.45 29.78
CA GLY A 24 77.96 29.58 30.93
C GLY A 24 76.51 29.90 30.57
N HIS A 25 76.19 30.15 29.30
CA HIS A 25 74.83 30.49 28.86
C HIS A 25 73.95 29.25 28.68
N ILE A 26 72.68 29.36 29.09
CA ILE A 26 71.71 28.27 29.23
C ILE A 26 70.57 28.42 28.21
N PHE A 27 70.18 27.31 27.58
CA PHE A 27 69.12 27.26 26.57
C PHE A 27 68.36 25.92 26.65
N HIS A 28 67.17 25.85 26.05
CA HIS A 28 66.55 24.55 25.75
C HIS A 28 67.42 23.76 24.78
N HIS A 29 67.52 22.44 24.98
CA HIS A 29 68.30 21.56 24.11
C HIS A 29 67.94 21.74 22.63
N HIS A 30 66.65 21.69 22.32
CA HIS A 30 66.17 21.77 20.94
C HIS A 30 66.52 23.12 20.29
N CYS A 31 66.32 24.22 21.02
CA CYS A 31 66.67 25.56 20.54
C CYS A 31 68.16 25.68 20.26
N LEU A 32 69.00 25.19 21.18
CA LEU A 32 70.45 25.26 21.04
C LEU A 32 70.95 24.40 19.87
N VAL A 33 70.42 23.18 19.72
CA VAL A 33 70.77 22.27 18.60
C VAL A 33 70.45 22.91 17.26
N GLN A 34 69.23 23.44 17.09
CA GLN A 34 68.84 24.14 15.85
C GLN A 34 69.73 25.36 15.57
N TRP A 35 70.11 26.10 16.61
CA TRP A 35 70.99 27.25 16.45
C TRP A 35 72.37 26.84 15.95
N ILE A 36 72.98 25.81 16.55
CA ILE A 36 74.34 25.38 16.19
C ILE A 36 74.42 24.68 14.83
N GLU A 37 73.32 24.17 14.30
CA GLU A 37 73.26 23.72 12.90
C GLU A 37 73.52 24.87 11.93
N ARG A 38 73.04 26.08 12.27
CA ARG A 38 73.19 27.28 11.43
C ARG A 38 74.44 28.09 11.77
N SER A 39 74.76 28.25 13.05
CA SER A 39 75.88 29.04 13.54
C SER A 39 76.54 28.38 14.73
N LYS A 40 77.81 27.95 14.58
CA LYS A 40 78.61 27.30 15.64
C LYS A 40 79.10 28.28 16.72
N THR A 41 78.22 29.16 17.20
CA THR A 41 78.48 30.21 18.19
C THR A 41 77.33 30.31 19.19
N CYS A 42 77.62 30.78 20.41
CA CYS A 42 76.62 31.04 21.44
C CYS A 42 75.70 32.20 21.00
N PRO A 43 74.36 32.07 21.08
CA PRO A 43 73.44 33.15 20.74
C PRO A 43 73.65 34.44 21.54
N GLN A 44 74.13 34.34 22.78
CA GLN A 44 74.27 35.49 23.68
C GLN A 44 75.64 36.17 23.58
N CYS A 45 76.74 35.42 23.58
CA CYS A 45 78.10 36.01 23.61
C CYS A 45 78.97 35.70 22.39
N ARG A 46 78.44 34.97 21.40
CA ARG A 46 79.12 34.60 20.15
C ARG A 46 80.38 33.74 20.30
N ASN A 47 80.72 33.28 21.51
CA ASN A 47 81.79 32.29 21.72
C ASN A 47 81.51 31.01 20.93
N LYS A 48 82.56 30.36 20.40
CA LYS A 48 82.43 29.14 19.58
C LYS A 48 81.79 28.01 20.38
N VAL A 49 80.75 27.40 19.81
CA VAL A 49 80.05 26.24 20.38
C VAL A 49 80.22 25.05 19.45
N THR A 50 80.61 23.92 20.02
CA THR A 50 80.70 22.62 19.35
C THR A 50 79.95 21.59 20.18
N ASP A 51 79.59 20.45 19.61
CA ASP A 51 78.84 19.40 20.31
C ASP A 51 79.57 18.91 21.58
N LYS A 52 80.90 18.92 21.59
CA LYS A 52 81.75 18.58 22.76
C LYS A 52 81.78 19.66 23.86
N CYS A 53 81.11 20.79 23.65
CA CYS A 53 81.13 21.97 24.52
C CYS A 53 79.73 22.35 25.02
N MET A 54 78.79 21.41 24.90
CA MET A 54 77.43 21.49 25.40
C MET A 54 77.25 20.45 26.50
N PHE A 55 76.74 20.88 27.65
CA PHE A 55 76.52 20.02 28.80
C PHE A 55 75.06 20.07 29.19
N ARG A 56 74.45 18.91 29.41
CA ARG A 56 73.11 18.84 29.99
C ARG A 56 73.19 19.27 31.45
N LEU A 57 72.38 20.26 31.82
CA LEU A 57 72.28 20.75 33.18
C LEU A 57 71.19 19.97 33.92
N PHE A 58 71.47 19.52 35.13
CA PHE A 58 70.50 18.92 36.04
C PHE A 58 70.41 19.78 37.31
N PRO A 59 69.54 20.80 37.33
CA PRO A 59 69.43 21.68 38.49
C PRO A 59 68.87 20.90 39.70
N THR A 60 69.57 20.94 40.83
CA THR A 60 69.00 20.52 42.12
C THR A 60 68.23 21.70 42.70
N ILE A 61 66.89 21.65 42.67
CA ILE A 61 66.03 22.74 43.11
C ILE A 61 65.38 22.37 44.44
N SER A 62 65.60 23.19 45.46
CA SER A 62 64.86 23.12 46.72
C SER A 62 63.44 23.64 46.50
N ASN A 63 62.45 22.76 46.66
CA ASN A 63 61.04 23.04 46.39
C ASN A 63 60.37 23.77 47.56
N GLU A 64 60.81 24.98 47.90
CA GLU A 64 60.23 25.75 49.01
C GLU A 64 59.11 26.72 48.60
N ASN A 65 58.81 26.88 47.31
CA ASN A 65 57.80 27.85 46.83
C ASN A 65 56.69 27.20 46.01
N ASN A 66 55.97 26.24 46.59
CA ASN A 66 54.63 25.83 46.14
C ASN A 66 53.53 26.46 47.02
N SER A 67 53.75 27.69 47.50
CA SER A 67 52.68 28.52 48.05
C SER A 67 51.88 29.09 46.88
N GLU A 68 50.95 28.31 46.32
CA GLU A 68 49.83 28.96 45.63
C GLU A 68 49.10 29.79 46.70
N ASP A 69 49.21 31.11 46.61
CA ASP A 69 48.63 31.99 47.61
C ASP A 69 47.12 31.74 47.72
N ALA A 70 46.59 31.79 48.95
CA ALA A 70 45.19 31.45 49.26
C ALA A 70 44.17 32.16 48.34
N ALA A 71 44.49 33.36 47.85
CA ALA A 71 43.68 34.10 46.88
C ALA A 71 43.53 33.38 45.53
N THR A 72 44.58 32.73 45.02
CA THR A 72 44.55 31.99 43.75
C THR A 72 43.69 30.73 43.87
N LEU A 73 43.83 30.00 44.99
CA LEU A 73 43.00 28.83 45.28
C LEU A 73 41.54 29.22 45.48
N GLN A 74 41.26 30.34 46.15
CA GLN A 74 39.90 30.86 46.31
C GLN A 74 39.26 31.22 44.97
N SER A 75 39.99 31.91 44.08
CA SER A 75 39.48 32.24 42.73
C SER A 75 39.13 30.99 41.93
N ARG A 76 39.98 29.96 41.96
CA ARG A 76 39.70 28.68 41.27
C ARG A 76 38.49 27.96 41.88
N LEU A 77 38.32 28.02 43.20
CA LEU A 77 37.15 27.47 43.88
C LEU A 77 35.87 28.19 43.46
N ASP A 78 35.90 29.53 43.41
CA ASP A 78 34.76 30.36 43.02
C ASP A 78 34.38 30.09 41.54
N ASP A 79 35.36 29.98 40.65
CA ASP A 79 35.16 29.62 39.24
C ASP A 79 34.52 28.23 39.09
N ALA A 80 35.03 27.23 39.82
CA ALA A 80 34.49 25.88 39.81
C ALA A 80 33.05 25.84 40.35
N GLN A 81 32.75 26.60 41.41
CA GLN A 81 31.40 26.73 41.96
C GLN A 81 30.44 27.38 40.96
N LEU A 82 30.89 28.41 40.24
CA LEU A 82 30.09 29.06 39.19
C LEU A 82 29.79 28.08 38.05
N GLN A 83 30.80 27.36 37.57
CA GLN A 83 30.62 26.34 36.53
C GLN A 83 29.63 25.25 36.96
N LEU A 84 29.71 24.78 38.21
CA LEU A 84 28.78 23.79 38.74
C LEU A 84 27.34 24.32 38.78
N ARG A 85 27.13 25.58 39.19
CA ARG A 85 25.82 26.21 39.17
C ARG A 85 25.27 26.32 37.75
N GLN A 86 26.08 26.74 36.79
CA GLN A 86 25.69 26.81 35.37
C GLN A 86 25.36 25.44 34.78
N GLN A 87 26.09 24.39 35.16
CA GLN A 87 25.77 23.03 34.71
C GLN A 87 24.47 22.53 35.32
N ARG A 88 24.20 22.82 36.60
CA ARG A 88 22.94 22.47 37.27
C ARG A 88 21.72 23.11 36.59
N THR A 89 21.80 24.39 36.23
CA THR A 89 20.69 25.06 35.53
C THR A 89 20.46 24.45 34.15
N LYS A 90 21.53 24.22 33.38
CA LYS A 90 21.44 23.57 32.06
C LYS A 90 20.90 22.13 32.15
N PHE A 91 21.26 21.39 33.19
CA PHE A 91 20.74 20.04 33.42
C PHE A 91 19.24 20.09 33.71
N LYS A 92 18.82 20.99 34.62
CA LYS A 92 17.40 21.19 34.94
C LYS A 92 16.58 21.58 33.71
N GLU A 93 17.06 22.51 32.89
CA GLU A 93 16.39 22.89 31.64
C GLU A 93 16.21 21.71 30.66
N LYS A 94 17.20 20.81 30.58
CA LYS A 94 17.10 19.60 29.76
C LYS A 94 16.14 18.58 30.35
N GLU A 95 16.15 18.43 31.67
CA GLU A 95 15.23 17.56 32.40
C GLU A 95 13.78 18.02 32.20
N ASP A 96 13.50 19.32 32.36
CA ASP A 96 12.19 19.92 32.10
C ASP A 96 11.74 19.68 30.64
N LYS A 97 12.65 19.86 29.67
CA LYS A 97 12.38 19.57 28.25
C LYS A 97 12.08 18.09 27.99
N LEU A 98 12.80 17.19 28.65
CA LEU A 98 12.56 15.74 28.53
C LEU A 98 11.18 15.36 29.05
N VAL A 99 10.73 15.95 30.15
CA VAL A 99 9.38 15.73 30.69
C VAL A 99 8.31 16.16 29.67
N VAL A 100 8.46 17.34 29.07
CA VAL A 100 7.53 17.84 28.05
C VAL A 100 7.52 16.94 26.81
N LEU A 101 8.69 16.60 26.28
CA LEU A 101 8.80 15.72 25.11
C LEU A 101 8.21 14.33 25.35
N THR A 102 8.38 13.79 26.56
CA THR A 102 7.82 12.48 26.93
C THR A 102 6.29 12.54 26.99
N ALA A 103 5.72 13.64 27.50
CA ALA A 103 4.27 13.85 27.51
C ALA A 103 3.70 14.00 26.09
N ASP A 104 4.39 14.75 25.22
CA ASP A 104 4.00 14.92 23.81
C ASP A 104 4.06 13.59 23.05
N LEU A 105 5.11 12.79 23.27
CA LEU A 105 5.25 11.48 22.63
C LEU A 105 4.12 10.54 23.05
N LYS A 106 3.72 10.55 24.33
CA LYS A 106 2.57 9.78 24.80
C LYS A 106 1.26 10.24 24.16
N ARG A 107 1.06 11.56 24.03
CA ARG A 107 -0.12 12.12 23.35
C ARG A 107 -0.18 11.71 21.87
N GLN A 108 0.96 11.72 21.19
CA GLN A 108 1.05 11.27 19.80
C GLN A 108 0.75 9.77 19.66
N ASP A 109 1.28 8.94 20.56
CA ASP A 109 1.00 7.51 20.62
C ASP A 109 -0.50 7.20 20.82
N ASP A 110 -1.16 7.91 21.74
CA ASP A 110 -2.61 7.77 21.96
C ASP A 110 -3.43 8.21 20.72
N LEU A 111 -2.98 9.27 20.04
CA LEU A 111 -3.60 9.74 18.81
C LEU A 111 -3.44 8.71 17.67
N LEU A 112 -2.25 8.12 17.52
CA LEU A 112 -2.00 7.06 16.55
C LEU A 112 -2.90 5.85 16.79
N LYS A 113 -3.02 5.37 18.03
CA LYS A 113 -3.95 4.28 18.39
C LYS A 113 -5.40 4.62 18.03
N SER A 114 -5.81 5.88 18.16
CA SER A 114 -7.15 6.32 17.77
C SER A 114 -7.35 6.27 16.24
N TYR A 115 -6.34 6.64 15.47
CA TYR A 115 -6.38 6.57 14.00
C TYR A 115 -6.34 5.13 13.51
N GLU A 116 -5.53 4.26 14.12
CA GLU A 116 -5.49 2.82 13.81
C GLU A 116 -6.86 2.16 14.01
N LYS A 117 -7.53 2.42 15.15
CA LYS A 117 -8.89 1.93 15.40
C LYS A 117 -9.88 2.40 14.34
N ARG A 118 -9.77 3.66 13.90
CA ARG A 118 -10.61 4.22 12.83
C ARG A 118 -10.32 3.55 11.48
N LEU A 119 -9.05 3.30 11.16
CA LEU A 119 -8.63 2.63 9.93
C LEU A 119 -9.25 1.22 9.86
N VAL A 120 -9.12 0.43 10.92
CA VAL A 120 -9.71 -0.92 11.02
C VAL A 120 -11.24 -0.87 10.87
N SER A 121 -11.90 0.13 11.46
CA SER A 121 -13.35 0.33 11.28
C SER A 121 -13.73 0.73 9.84
N PHE A 122 -12.89 1.47 9.14
CA PHE A 122 -13.12 1.78 7.73
C PHE A 122 -12.88 0.58 6.83
N ASP A 123 -11.84 -0.22 7.08
CA ASP A 123 -11.56 -1.43 6.31
C ASP A 123 -12.70 -2.43 6.37
N SER A 124 -13.29 -2.64 7.56
CA SER A 124 -14.47 -3.51 7.70
C SER A 124 -15.69 -2.99 6.94
N LYS A 125 -15.91 -1.67 6.92
CA LYS A 125 -16.97 -1.05 6.10
C LYS A 125 -16.72 -1.22 4.61
N VAL A 126 -15.48 -1.06 4.16
CA VAL A 126 -15.10 -1.25 2.75
C VAL A 126 -15.29 -2.70 2.33
N LEU A 127 -14.92 -3.66 3.17
CA LEU A 127 -15.16 -5.08 2.91
C LEU A 127 -16.66 -5.39 2.77
N ALA A 128 -17.48 -4.91 3.71
CA ALA A 128 -18.93 -5.09 3.65
C ALA A 128 -19.55 -4.48 2.38
N LEU A 129 -19.12 -3.28 1.99
CA LEU A 129 -19.61 -2.64 0.76
C LEU A 129 -19.18 -3.40 -0.50
N ARG A 130 -17.97 -3.95 -0.53
CA ARG A 130 -17.50 -4.79 -1.65
C ARG A 130 -18.34 -6.07 -1.78
N GLU A 131 -18.66 -6.70 -0.66
CA GLU A 131 -19.53 -7.88 -0.65
C GLU A 131 -20.94 -7.54 -1.16
N GLN A 132 -21.51 -6.42 -0.71
CA GLN A 132 -22.81 -5.93 -1.21
C GLN A 132 -22.78 -5.66 -2.72
N LEU A 133 -21.71 -5.06 -3.24
CA LEU A 133 -21.56 -4.83 -4.68
C LEU A 133 -21.51 -6.14 -5.47
N GLU A 134 -20.84 -7.17 -4.95
CA GLU A 134 -20.76 -8.47 -5.61
C GLU A 134 -22.14 -9.14 -5.66
N ILE A 135 -22.89 -9.09 -4.56
CA ILE A 135 -24.28 -9.61 -4.52
C ILE A 135 -25.16 -8.87 -5.55
N LEU A 136 -25.07 -7.54 -5.60
CA LEU A 136 -25.83 -6.73 -6.56
C LEU A 136 -25.43 -7.04 -8.02
N ASN A 137 -24.15 -7.31 -8.28
CA ASN A 137 -23.69 -7.71 -9.62
C ASN A 137 -24.28 -9.05 -10.04
N VAL A 138 -24.33 -10.04 -9.15
CA VAL A 138 -24.96 -11.34 -9.41
C VAL A 138 -26.46 -11.16 -9.67
N GLN A 139 -27.15 -10.41 -8.82
CA GLN A 139 -28.58 -10.12 -8.99
C GLN A 139 -28.88 -9.40 -10.31
N ASN A 140 -28.04 -8.45 -10.72
CA ASN A 140 -28.20 -7.77 -12.01
C ASN A 140 -28.05 -8.74 -13.20
N LYS A 141 -27.11 -9.69 -13.14
CA LYS A 141 -26.95 -10.72 -14.18
C LYS A 141 -28.18 -11.63 -14.26
N GLU A 142 -28.70 -12.07 -13.12
CA GLU A 142 -29.93 -12.88 -13.05
C GLU A 142 -31.13 -12.10 -13.60
N LEU A 143 -31.29 -10.83 -13.19
CA LEU A 143 -32.34 -9.96 -13.68
C LEU A 143 -32.28 -9.78 -15.20
N HIS A 144 -31.07 -9.62 -15.77
CA HIS A 144 -30.87 -9.56 -17.20
C HIS A 144 -31.31 -10.85 -17.91
N LYS A 145 -30.92 -12.01 -17.38
CA LYS A 145 -31.32 -13.32 -17.94
C LYS A 145 -32.84 -13.50 -17.92
N VAL A 146 -33.48 -13.21 -16.79
CA VAL A 146 -34.95 -13.29 -16.65
C VAL A 146 -35.65 -12.31 -17.59
N LYS A 147 -35.07 -11.12 -17.83
CA LYS A 147 -35.61 -10.13 -18.77
C LYS A 147 -35.52 -10.64 -20.22
N GLU A 148 -34.42 -11.26 -20.60
CA GLU A 148 -34.26 -11.88 -21.93
C GLU A 148 -35.26 -13.03 -22.14
N GLU A 149 -35.41 -13.91 -21.16
CA GLU A 149 -36.38 -15.01 -21.18
C GLU A 149 -37.83 -14.48 -21.29
N ASN A 150 -38.18 -13.45 -20.52
CA ASN A 150 -39.51 -12.81 -20.61
C ASN A 150 -39.75 -12.21 -22.00
N LEU A 151 -38.74 -11.58 -22.60
CA LEU A 151 -38.85 -11.01 -23.94
C LEU A 151 -39.04 -12.10 -25.01
N ALA A 152 -38.36 -13.24 -24.86
CA ALA A 152 -38.54 -14.41 -25.72
C ALA A 152 -39.94 -15.03 -25.55
N LEU A 153 -40.39 -15.23 -24.30
CA LEU A 153 -41.73 -15.74 -24.00
C LEU A 153 -42.83 -14.83 -24.54
N THR A 154 -42.65 -13.51 -24.43
CA THR A 154 -43.60 -12.53 -24.98
C THR A 154 -43.71 -12.65 -26.51
N LYS A 155 -42.58 -12.77 -27.22
CA LYS A 155 -42.57 -13.01 -28.67
C LYS A 155 -43.26 -14.33 -29.02
N ASN A 156 -42.96 -15.41 -28.28
CA ASN A 156 -43.61 -16.71 -28.49
C ASN A 156 -45.13 -16.62 -28.28
N MET A 157 -45.58 -15.93 -27.22
CA MET A 157 -47.00 -15.73 -26.96
C MET A 157 -47.68 -14.93 -28.08
N GLN A 158 -47.02 -13.90 -28.63
CA GLN A 158 -47.51 -13.18 -29.80
C GLN A 158 -47.65 -14.09 -31.03
N THR A 159 -46.67 -14.98 -31.28
CA THR A 159 -46.76 -15.93 -32.39
C THR A 159 -47.89 -16.95 -32.21
N LEU A 160 -48.09 -17.48 -31.00
CA LEU A 160 -49.19 -18.40 -30.68
C LEU A 160 -50.56 -17.72 -30.84
N ASN A 161 -50.70 -16.48 -30.35
CA ASN A 161 -51.91 -15.70 -30.55
C ASN A 161 -52.17 -15.41 -32.04
N GLY A 162 -51.13 -15.13 -32.82
CA GLY A 162 -51.22 -14.99 -34.28
C GLY A 162 -51.70 -16.27 -34.98
N LEU A 163 -51.11 -17.43 -34.64
CA LEU A 163 -51.54 -18.74 -35.12
C LEU A 163 -53.01 -19.02 -34.80
N GLN A 164 -53.42 -18.77 -33.56
CA GLN A 164 -54.79 -19.01 -33.12
C GLN A 164 -55.80 -18.10 -33.84
N ARG A 165 -55.41 -16.87 -34.22
CA ARG A 165 -56.23 -16.02 -35.08
C ARG A 165 -56.34 -16.59 -36.49
N VAL A 166 -55.22 -16.92 -37.14
CA VAL A 166 -55.22 -17.45 -38.53
C VAL A 166 -56.03 -18.74 -38.65
N LEU A 167 -55.96 -19.64 -37.66
CA LEU A 167 -56.74 -20.87 -37.65
C LEU A 167 -58.26 -20.65 -37.58
N ASN A 168 -58.71 -19.51 -37.04
CA ASN A 168 -60.12 -19.19 -36.83
C ASN A 168 -60.65 -18.08 -37.77
N ALA A 169 -59.79 -17.52 -38.63
CA ALA A 169 -60.09 -16.33 -39.43
C ALA A 169 -60.37 -16.67 -40.90
N THR A 170 -61.02 -15.75 -41.62
CA THR A 170 -61.30 -15.88 -43.05
C THR A 170 -60.10 -15.44 -43.90
N SER A 171 -60.12 -15.72 -45.22
CA SER A 171 -59.00 -15.40 -46.12
C SER A 171 -58.61 -13.90 -46.11
N ASP A 172 -59.60 -13.01 -46.08
CA ASP A 172 -59.38 -11.55 -46.07
C ASP A 172 -58.73 -11.08 -44.75
N ASP A 173 -59.14 -11.68 -43.63
CA ASP A 173 -58.57 -11.36 -42.31
C ASP A 173 -57.08 -11.74 -42.24
N VAL A 174 -56.68 -12.85 -42.88
CA VAL A 174 -55.29 -13.32 -42.92
C VAL A 174 -54.41 -12.42 -43.78
N GLU A 175 -54.91 -11.96 -44.94
CA GLU A 175 -54.18 -11.01 -45.79
C GLU A 175 -53.93 -9.68 -45.09
N GLN A 176 -54.92 -9.14 -44.38
CA GLN A 176 -54.75 -7.90 -43.61
C GLN A 176 -53.77 -8.07 -42.44
N MET A 177 -53.74 -9.26 -41.83
CA MET A 177 -52.79 -9.60 -40.76
C MET A 177 -51.35 -9.71 -41.28
N LEU A 178 -51.13 -10.31 -42.45
CA LEU A 178 -49.81 -10.50 -43.04
C LEU A 178 -49.08 -9.18 -43.35
N HIS A 179 -49.81 -8.09 -43.61
CA HIS A 179 -49.22 -6.76 -43.77
C HIS A 179 -48.50 -6.26 -42.51
N SER A 180 -48.85 -6.79 -41.32
CA SER A 180 -48.21 -6.42 -40.04
C SER A 180 -46.98 -7.25 -39.69
N TYR A 181 -46.73 -8.36 -40.38
CA TYR A 181 -45.58 -9.23 -40.13
C TYR A 181 -44.51 -8.99 -41.21
N THR A 182 -43.35 -8.51 -40.78
CA THR A 182 -42.21 -8.23 -41.68
C THR A 182 -41.20 -9.39 -41.74
N ASP A 183 -41.27 -10.35 -40.81
CA ASP A 183 -40.31 -11.46 -40.71
C ASP A 183 -40.80 -12.70 -41.48
N VAL A 184 -40.04 -13.10 -42.50
CA VAL A 184 -40.34 -14.30 -43.32
C VAL A 184 -40.34 -15.59 -42.47
N LYS A 185 -39.59 -15.62 -41.36
CA LYS A 185 -39.52 -16.82 -40.50
C LYS A 185 -40.83 -17.09 -39.75
N THR A 186 -41.54 -16.06 -39.31
CA THR A 186 -42.84 -16.24 -38.62
C THR A 186 -43.88 -16.76 -39.59
N ILE A 187 -43.89 -16.25 -40.82
CA ILE A 187 -44.77 -16.72 -41.90
C ILE A 187 -44.48 -18.18 -42.26
N ALA A 188 -43.21 -18.56 -42.40
CA ALA A 188 -42.82 -19.95 -42.66
C ALA A 188 -43.25 -20.90 -41.53
N THR A 189 -43.19 -20.44 -40.28
CA THR A 189 -43.65 -21.19 -39.11
C THR A 189 -45.17 -21.39 -39.16
N PHE A 190 -45.94 -20.35 -39.49
CA PHE A 190 -47.39 -20.44 -39.65
C PHE A 190 -47.78 -21.39 -40.78
N ALA A 191 -47.15 -21.27 -41.95
CA ALA A 191 -47.41 -22.14 -43.09
C ALA A 191 -47.11 -23.62 -42.78
N THR A 192 -46.00 -23.90 -42.07
CA THR A 192 -45.63 -25.26 -41.68
C THR A 192 -46.61 -25.84 -40.66
N ALA A 193 -47.03 -25.04 -39.68
CA ALA A 193 -48.02 -25.43 -38.68
C ALA A 193 -49.39 -25.73 -39.32
N LEU A 194 -49.85 -24.85 -40.22
CA LEU A 194 -51.10 -25.04 -40.97
C LEU A 194 -51.04 -26.29 -41.85
N LYS A 195 -49.94 -26.51 -42.57
CA LYS A 195 -49.75 -27.72 -43.38
C LYS A 195 -49.86 -28.99 -42.54
N ARG A 196 -49.24 -29.00 -41.35
CA ARG A 196 -49.28 -30.14 -40.44
C ARG A 196 -50.69 -30.39 -39.91
N ALA A 197 -51.37 -29.33 -39.45
CA ALA A 197 -52.75 -29.40 -38.98
C ALA A 197 -53.72 -29.87 -40.08
N LEU A 198 -53.50 -29.46 -41.33
CA LEU A 198 -54.28 -29.90 -42.47
C LEU A 198 -54.08 -31.39 -42.74
N CYS A 199 -52.83 -31.87 -42.79
CA CYS A 199 -52.54 -33.31 -42.95
C CYS A 199 -53.18 -34.14 -41.83
N ASP A 200 -53.09 -33.69 -40.57
CA ASP A 200 -53.69 -34.38 -39.43
C ASP A 200 -55.23 -34.39 -39.46
N SER A 201 -55.83 -33.32 -40.00
CA SER A 201 -57.29 -33.25 -40.20
C SER A 201 -57.73 -34.17 -41.35
N GLU A 202 -56.94 -34.25 -42.41
CA GLU A 202 -57.21 -35.09 -43.57
C GLU A 202 -57.09 -36.58 -43.27
N THR A 203 -56.10 -36.99 -42.46
CA THR A 203 -55.98 -38.37 -41.97
C THR A 203 -57.19 -38.74 -41.10
N LYS A 204 -57.58 -37.90 -40.14
CA LYS A 204 -58.79 -38.11 -39.33
C LYS A 204 -60.07 -38.18 -40.17
N LYS A 205 -60.19 -37.33 -41.20
CA LYS A 205 -61.31 -37.37 -42.15
C LYS A 205 -61.34 -38.71 -42.91
N ASN A 206 -60.19 -39.21 -43.36
CA ASN A 206 -60.12 -40.49 -44.03
C ASN A 206 -60.49 -41.65 -43.07
N GLU A 207 -59.95 -41.66 -41.85
CA GLU A 207 -60.32 -42.66 -40.84
C GLU A 207 -61.82 -42.68 -40.54
N THR A 208 -62.43 -41.49 -40.35
CA THR A 208 -63.87 -41.39 -40.09
C THR A 208 -64.70 -41.79 -41.30
N ARG A 209 -64.26 -41.48 -42.53
CA ARG A 209 -64.90 -41.93 -43.77
C ARG A 209 -64.86 -43.44 -43.90
N ASP A 210 -63.73 -44.06 -43.59
CA ASP A 210 -63.55 -45.51 -43.69
C ASP A 210 -64.42 -46.22 -42.64
N ARG A 211 -64.47 -45.70 -41.40
CA ARG A 211 -65.40 -46.18 -40.36
C ARG A 211 -66.86 -46.06 -40.79
N LEU A 212 -67.24 -44.94 -41.40
CA LEU A 212 -68.61 -44.75 -41.92
C LEU A 212 -68.94 -45.75 -43.05
N HIS A 213 -67.97 -46.04 -43.92
CA HIS A 213 -68.16 -47.02 -44.98
C HIS A 213 -68.38 -48.43 -44.41
N MET A 214 -67.54 -48.86 -43.46
CA MET A 214 -67.71 -50.13 -42.77
C MET A 214 -69.07 -50.24 -42.06
N ALA A 215 -69.47 -49.19 -41.34
CA ALA A 215 -70.76 -49.16 -40.65
C ALA A 215 -71.95 -49.25 -41.63
N LYS A 216 -71.87 -48.56 -42.78
CA LYS A 216 -72.91 -48.66 -43.84
C LYS A 216 -72.99 -50.06 -44.44
N GLN A 217 -71.84 -50.71 -44.67
CA GLN A 217 -71.79 -52.06 -45.21
C GLN A 217 -72.39 -53.08 -44.23
N GLN A 218 -72.05 -52.95 -42.94
CA GLN A 218 -72.62 -53.77 -41.89
C GLN A 218 -74.14 -53.57 -41.77
N LEU A 219 -74.61 -52.32 -41.82
CA LEU A 219 -76.04 -52.01 -41.82
C LEU A 219 -76.76 -52.60 -43.05
N ALA A 220 -76.12 -52.62 -44.23
CA ALA A 220 -76.70 -53.23 -45.43
C ALA A 220 -76.81 -54.75 -45.31
N LEU A 221 -75.80 -55.41 -44.75
CA LEU A 221 -75.82 -56.83 -44.42
C LEU A 221 -76.94 -57.15 -43.43
N GLU A 222 -77.05 -56.39 -42.34
CA GLU A 222 -78.11 -56.55 -41.34
C GLU A 222 -79.51 -56.31 -41.92
N LYS A 223 -79.68 -55.31 -42.79
CA LYS A 223 -80.94 -55.09 -43.49
C LYS A 223 -81.31 -56.26 -44.41
N LYS A 224 -80.31 -56.85 -45.08
CA LYS A 224 -80.52 -58.02 -45.93
C LYS A 224 -80.93 -59.24 -45.10
N THR A 225 -80.24 -59.54 -44.01
CA THR A 225 -80.63 -60.63 -43.10
C THR A 225 -82.02 -60.40 -42.51
N VAL A 226 -82.37 -59.16 -42.11
CA VAL A 226 -83.73 -58.85 -41.64
C VAL A 226 -84.78 -59.05 -42.74
N ALA A 227 -84.49 -58.68 -44.00
CA ALA A 227 -85.40 -58.89 -45.12
C ALA A 227 -85.57 -60.39 -45.45
N ASP A 228 -84.48 -61.16 -45.45
CA ASP A 228 -84.50 -62.60 -45.68
C ASP A 228 -85.32 -63.32 -44.59
N LEU A 229 -85.15 -62.93 -43.32
CA LEU A 229 -85.95 -63.46 -42.20
C LEU A 229 -87.44 -63.09 -42.30
N ARG A 230 -87.78 -61.90 -42.82
CA ARG A 230 -89.18 -61.47 -43.02
C ARG A 230 -89.89 -62.20 -44.16
N ASN A 231 -89.17 -62.65 -45.19
CA ASN A 231 -89.73 -63.37 -46.32
C ASN A 231 -89.89 -64.89 -46.07
N GLN A 232 -89.40 -65.39 -44.93
CA GLN A 232 -89.54 -66.80 -44.50
C GLN A 232 -90.72 -67.03 -43.54
N VAL A 233 -91.52 -66.00 -43.25
CA VAL A 233 -92.73 -66.01 -42.40
C VAL A 233 -93.93 -65.68 -43.26
#